data_AF-A0AAE0KI19-F1
#
_entry.id   AF-A0AAE0KI19-F1
#
_cell.length_a   1.000
_cell.length_b   1.000
_cell.length_c   1.000
_cell.angle_alpha   90.00
_cell.angle_beta   90.00
_cell.angle_gamma   90.00
#
_symmetry.space_group_name_H-M   'P 1'
#
loop_
_entity.id
_entity.type
_entity.pdbx_description
1 polymer ?
#
loop_
_entity_poly.entity_id
_entity_poly.type
_entity_poly.pdbx_seq_one_letter_code
_entity_poly.pdbx_strand_id
1 'polypeptide(L)'
;MFVGHDDNSALPMGWKPYEQQRFIGAIRALQEHHLVECASTAQGTMILTPRALQRSVLRQLDEDTPLRQQVFQAATQMVHNVFPAQGLKNRGDPSTWAASRISLTQVIRLNAAFTQCEPPIADDLHFAQLLSDTGNYLFNDGVQVEAVPILETAEAVCNRLLKTDPMRVTPILTDTLGILQIYNQFMGHPGRQRALQMTDRVLSICLDELQGTPPDTWSETDIIKVARSFVDRGCAHSQLNMMAEAGRDFDKALEYY
;
A
#
# COMPACT_ATOMS: atom_id res chain seq x y z
N MET A 1 38.63 -2.41 11.15
CA MET A 1 39.09 -3.65 10.47
C MET A 1 38.05 -4.72 10.74
N PHE A 2 37.06 -4.85 9.87
CA PHE A 2 36.18 -6.02 9.87
C PHE A 2 36.85 -7.07 9.00
N VAL A 3 37.32 -8.15 9.64
CA VAL A 3 37.87 -9.32 8.96
C VAL A 3 36.68 -10.24 8.70
N GLY A 4 36.16 -10.20 7.48
CA GLY A 4 35.25 -11.23 6.99
C GLY A 4 36.10 -12.38 6.46
N HIS A 5 36.02 -13.53 7.10
CA HIS A 5 36.43 -14.79 6.47
C HIS A 5 35.19 -15.45 5.86
N ASP A 6 35.35 -15.83 4.59
CA ASP A 6 34.41 -16.64 3.82
C ASP A 6 34.16 -18.00 4.50
N ASP A 7 32.89 -18.38 4.61
CA ASP A 7 32.48 -19.74 4.27
C ASP A 7 30.96 -19.80 4.01
N ASN A 8 30.65 -20.24 2.79
CA ASN A 8 29.44 -20.84 2.24
C ASN A 8 28.10 -20.83 3.02
N SER A 9 27.05 -20.44 2.28
CA SER A 9 25.65 -20.87 2.41
C SER A 9 24.92 -20.58 3.73
N ALA A 10 24.23 -19.43 3.75
CA ALA A 10 23.01 -19.07 4.49
C ALA A 10 23.15 -17.61 4.96
N LEU A 11 22.14 -16.79 4.67
CA LEU A 11 21.99 -15.50 5.35
C LEU A 11 22.15 -15.75 6.87
N PRO A 12 23.00 -14.99 7.60
CA PRO A 12 23.29 -15.29 9.00
C PRO A 12 21.98 -15.31 9.79
N MET A 13 21.57 -16.52 10.20
CA MET A 13 20.46 -16.76 11.12
C MET A 13 20.71 -15.92 12.37
N GLY A 14 19.96 -14.81 12.51
CA GLY A 14 20.05 -13.92 13.67
C GLY A 14 20.40 -12.46 13.40
N TRP A 15 20.35 -11.96 12.16
CA TRP A 15 20.37 -10.51 11.94
C TRP A 15 19.09 -9.87 12.50
N LYS A 16 19.22 -9.22 13.66
CA LYS A 16 18.16 -8.47 14.34
C LYS A 16 18.41 -6.97 14.13
N PRO A 17 17.83 -6.35 13.08
CA PRO A 17 18.07 -4.93 12.77
C PRO A 17 17.63 -3.96 13.88
N TYR A 18 16.92 -4.46 14.91
CA TYR A 18 16.37 -3.71 16.03
C TYR A 18 17.30 -3.61 17.27
N GLU A 19 18.49 -4.22 17.26
CA GLU A 19 19.47 -3.99 18.33
C GLU A 19 20.16 -2.63 18.14
N GLN A 20 19.74 -1.63 18.93
CA GLN A 20 20.15 -0.23 18.80
C GLN A 20 21.68 -0.05 18.74
N GLN A 21 22.43 -0.79 19.57
CA GLN A 21 23.90 -0.72 19.56
C GLN A 21 24.52 -1.22 18.25
N ARG A 22 23.96 -2.29 17.68
CA ARG A 22 24.44 -2.88 16.44
C ARG A 22 24.08 -2.02 15.24
N PHE A 23 22.89 -1.41 15.24
CA PHE A 23 22.50 -0.39 14.26
C PHE A 23 23.47 0.80 14.30
N ILE A 24 23.71 1.39 15.47
CA ILE A 24 24.66 2.50 15.63
C ILE A 24 26.07 2.10 15.15
N GLY A 25 26.53 0.90 15.49
CA GLY A 25 27.82 0.37 15.03
C GLY A 25 27.90 0.25 13.50
N ALA A 26 26.85 -0.26 12.86
CA ALA A 26 26.77 -0.37 11.41
C ALA A 26 26.78 1.02 10.74
N ILE A 27 26.01 1.99 11.27
CA ILE A 27 26.01 3.36 10.74
C ILE A 27 27.39 4.00 10.86
N ARG A 28 28.08 3.85 12.00
CA ARG A 28 29.43 4.37 12.17
C ARG A 28 30.40 3.77 11.15
N ALA A 29 30.37 2.45 10.94
CA ALA A 29 31.21 1.80 9.94
C ALA A 29 30.91 2.33 8.52
N LEU A 30 29.63 2.48 8.17
CA LEU A 30 29.25 3.05 6.87
C LEU A 30 29.69 4.51 6.71
N GLN A 31 29.64 5.32 7.78
CA GLN A 31 30.12 6.70 7.78
C GLN A 31 31.66 6.79 7.64
N GLU A 32 32.40 5.94 8.36
CA GLU A 32 33.87 5.85 8.27
C GLU A 32 34.33 5.54 6.85
N HIS A 33 33.53 4.77 6.09
CA HIS A 33 33.78 4.45 4.69
C HIS A 33 33.14 5.44 3.71
N HIS A 34 32.56 6.55 4.17
CA HIS A 34 31.86 7.55 3.36
C HIS A 34 30.73 6.96 2.49
N LEU A 35 30.13 5.86 2.94
CA LEU A 35 29.00 5.19 2.27
C LEU A 35 27.65 5.77 2.69
N VAL A 36 27.59 6.46 3.83
CA VAL A 36 26.42 7.21 4.28
C VAL A 36 26.82 8.52 4.94
N GLU A 37 25.94 9.51 4.86
CA GLU A 37 26.05 10.80 5.53
C GLU A 37 24.90 10.93 6.54
N CYS A 38 25.13 11.61 7.66
CA CYS A 38 24.05 11.95 8.60
C CYS A 38 23.71 13.43 8.48
N ALA A 39 22.45 13.73 8.21
CA ALA A 39 21.92 15.08 8.12
C ALA A 39 20.90 15.31 9.25
N SER A 40 21.10 16.35 10.05
CA SER A 40 20.11 16.79 11.03
C SER A 40 19.09 17.69 10.36
N THR A 41 17.82 17.27 10.37
CA THR A 41 16.69 18.05 9.85
C THR A 41 15.73 18.41 10.98
N ALA A 42 14.78 19.30 10.72
CA ALA A 42 13.69 19.61 11.67
C ALA A 42 12.83 18.37 12.03
N GLN A 43 12.88 17.33 11.20
CA GLN A 43 12.14 16.08 11.37
C GLN A 43 12.98 14.99 12.06
N GLY A 44 14.23 15.29 12.42
CA GLY A 44 15.16 14.36 13.06
C GLY A 44 16.43 14.11 12.26
N THR A 45 17.26 13.20 12.77
CA THR A 45 18.50 12.78 12.11
C THR A 45 18.18 11.79 11.00
N MET A 46 18.53 12.15 9.77
CA MET A 46 18.38 11.32 8.58
C MET A 46 19.72 10.76 8.14
N ILE A 47 19.69 9.53 7.62
CA ILE A 47 20.85 8.87 7.03
C ILE A 47 20.67 8.92 5.51
N LEU A 48 21.62 9.57 4.84
CA LEU A 48 21.61 9.79 3.40
C LEU A 48 22.65 8.87 2.75
N THR A 49 22.25 8.16 1.71
CA THR A 49 23.17 7.38 0.88
C THR A 49 23.59 8.22 -0.32
N PRO A 50 24.89 8.35 -0.64
CA PRO A 50 25.34 9.07 -1.83
C PRO A 50 24.71 8.50 -3.11
N ARG A 51 24.30 9.37 -4.03
CA ARG A 51 23.64 8.97 -5.29
C ARG A 51 24.47 7.99 -6.12
N ALA A 52 25.79 8.13 -6.12
CA ALA A 52 26.69 7.22 -6.83
C ALA A 52 26.62 5.79 -6.27
N LEU A 53 26.58 5.65 -4.94
CA LEU A 53 26.44 4.35 -4.28
C LEU A 53 25.05 3.75 -4.54
N GLN A 54 23.98 4.55 -4.41
CA GLN A 54 22.62 4.10 -4.74
C GLN A 54 22.54 3.54 -6.17
N ARG A 55 23.09 4.26 -7.15
CA ARG A 55 23.12 3.81 -8.55
C ARG A 55 23.94 2.54 -8.72
N SER A 56 25.08 2.42 -8.04
CA SER A 56 25.90 1.21 -8.12
C SER A 56 25.17 -0.01 -7.56
N VAL A 57 24.49 0.14 -6.42
CA VAL A 57 23.70 -0.94 -5.81
C VAL A 57 22.54 -1.32 -6.71
N LEU A 58 21.77 -0.34 -7.22
CA LEU A 58 20.66 -0.62 -8.13
C LEU A 58 21.12 -1.33 -9.40
N ARG A 59 22.24 -0.90 -10.01
CA ARG A 59 22.80 -1.58 -11.18
C ARG A 59 23.18 -3.04 -10.88
N GLN A 60 23.78 -3.32 -9.72
CA GLN A 60 24.09 -4.70 -9.32
C GLN A 60 22.83 -5.54 -9.14
N LEU A 61 21.75 -4.96 -8.60
CA LEU A 61 20.47 -5.64 -8.48
C LEU A 61 19.81 -5.86 -9.85
N ASP A 62 20.00 -4.97 -10.83
CA ASP A 62 19.49 -5.18 -12.18
C ASP A 62 20.21 -6.33 -12.91
N GLU A 63 21.47 -6.60 -12.56
CA GLU A 63 22.23 -7.76 -13.07
C GLU A 63 21.77 -9.09 -12.43
N ASP A 64 21.22 -9.06 -11.21
CA ASP A 64 20.74 -10.24 -10.47
C ASP A 64 19.25 -10.09 -10.08
N THR A 65 18.36 -10.46 -11.01
CA THR A 65 16.91 -10.33 -10.83
C THR A 65 16.36 -11.10 -9.61
N PRO A 66 16.77 -12.35 -9.31
CA PRO A 66 16.40 -13.04 -8.08
C PRO A 66 16.79 -12.27 -6.81
N LEU A 67 18.02 -11.74 -6.75
CA LEU A 67 18.46 -10.96 -5.60
C LEU A 67 17.67 -9.65 -5.48
N ARG A 68 17.38 -8.97 -6.60
CA ARG A 68 16.54 -7.77 -6.61
C ARG A 68 15.16 -8.02 -6.04
N GLN A 69 14.52 -9.13 -6.41
CA GLN A 69 13.22 -9.52 -5.85
C GLN A 69 13.30 -9.68 -4.33
N GLN A 70 14.32 -10.40 -3.83
CA GLN A 70 14.50 -10.62 -2.39
C GLN A 70 14.74 -9.31 -1.64
N VAL A 71 15.59 -8.43 -2.19
CA VAL A 71 15.87 -7.11 -1.59
C VAL A 71 14.64 -6.22 -1.61
N PHE A 72 13.86 -6.23 -2.69
CA PHE A 72 12.61 -5.48 -2.78
C PHE A 72 11.58 -5.93 -1.74
N GLN A 73 11.40 -7.25 -1.59
CA GLN A 73 10.51 -7.83 -0.57
C GLN A 73 10.98 -7.50 0.85
N ALA A 74 12.28 -7.61 1.12
CA ALA A 74 12.84 -7.23 2.42
C ALA A 74 12.64 -5.74 2.74
N ALA A 75 12.89 -4.85 1.76
CA ALA A 75 12.68 -3.42 1.92
C ALA A 75 11.20 -3.09 2.13
N THR A 76 10.30 -3.71 1.36
CA THR A 76 8.85 -3.58 1.53
C THR A 76 8.42 -3.98 2.93
N GLN A 77 8.89 -5.14 3.43
CA GLN A 77 8.57 -5.59 4.78
C GLN A 77 9.08 -4.63 5.85
N MET A 78 10.29 -4.08 5.70
CA MET A 78 10.84 -3.11 6.65
C MET A 78 9.98 -1.84 6.70
N VAL A 79 9.56 -1.32 5.56
CA VAL A 79 8.70 -0.13 5.48
C VAL A 79 7.30 -0.44 6.02
N HIS A 80 6.73 -1.58 5.65
CA HIS A 80 5.42 -2.02 6.13
C HIS A 80 5.38 -2.19 7.66
N ASN A 81 6.46 -2.65 8.29
CA ASN A 81 6.53 -2.79 9.75
C ASN A 81 6.49 -1.45 10.51
N VAL A 82 6.85 -0.34 9.86
CA VAL A 82 6.83 1.00 10.46
C VAL A 82 5.69 1.87 9.94
N PHE A 83 5.09 1.50 8.80
CA PHE A 83 3.93 2.20 8.25
C PHE A 83 2.67 1.76 9.00
N PRO A 84 1.86 2.68 9.55
CA PRO A 84 0.67 2.29 10.30
C PRO A 84 -0.37 1.61 9.40
N ALA A 85 -0.73 0.37 9.72
CA ALA A 85 -1.79 -0.36 9.05
C ALA A 85 -3.12 0.39 9.16
N GLN A 86 -3.83 0.54 8.05
CA GLN A 86 -5.13 1.18 8.00
C GLN A 86 -6.21 0.10 7.96
N GLY A 87 -7.32 0.36 8.63
CA GLY A 87 -8.48 -0.50 8.68
C GLY A 87 -9.72 0.34 8.95
N LEU A 88 -10.89 -0.28 8.87
CA LEU A 88 -12.17 0.43 8.99
C LEU A 88 -12.30 1.24 10.29
N LYS A 89 -11.70 0.77 11.40
CA LYS A 89 -11.82 1.40 12.73
C LYS A 89 -10.84 2.55 12.98
N ASN A 90 -9.70 2.56 12.29
CA ASN A 90 -8.63 3.55 12.47
C ASN A 90 -8.38 4.38 11.20
N ARG A 91 -9.21 4.23 10.15
CA ARG A 91 -9.18 5.06 8.95
C ARG A 91 -9.34 6.53 9.37
N GLY A 92 -8.29 7.31 9.13
CA GLY A 92 -8.26 8.73 9.46
C GLY A 92 -7.82 9.05 10.90
N ASP A 93 -7.30 8.09 11.67
CA ASP A 93 -6.77 8.34 13.01
C ASP A 93 -5.53 9.27 12.95
N PRO A 94 -5.63 10.52 13.45
CA PRO A 94 -4.54 11.49 13.40
C PRO A 94 -3.30 11.06 14.20
N SER A 95 -3.45 10.15 15.17
CA SER A 95 -2.33 9.65 15.99
C SER A 95 -1.26 8.94 15.15
N THR A 96 -1.65 8.41 13.99
CA THR A 96 -0.79 7.64 13.08
C THR A 96 -0.12 8.49 11.99
N TRP A 97 -0.53 9.74 11.81
CA TRP A 97 -0.10 10.57 10.68
C TRP A 97 1.39 10.91 10.75
N ALA A 98 1.92 11.14 11.96
CA ALA A 98 3.34 11.44 12.13
C ALA A 98 4.23 10.28 11.64
N ALA A 99 3.86 9.04 11.99
CA ALA A 99 4.57 7.84 11.54
C ALA A 99 4.43 7.62 10.03
N SER A 100 3.22 7.80 9.49
CA SER A 100 2.95 7.69 8.05
C SER A 100 3.80 8.66 7.24
N ARG A 101 3.89 9.93 7.68
CA ARG A 101 4.66 10.98 7.01
C ARG A 101 6.16 10.69 6.96
N ILE A 102 6.72 10.12 8.04
CA ILE A 102 8.15 9.75 8.09
C ILE A 102 8.46 8.67 7.04
N SER A 103 7.56 7.70 6.88
CA SER A 103 7.77 6.53 6.01
C SER A 103 7.32 6.75 4.56
N LEU A 104 6.49 7.77 4.30
CA LEU A 104 5.89 8.03 2.97
C LEU A 104 6.93 8.11 1.85
N THR A 105 8.05 8.79 2.08
CA THR A 105 9.11 8.92 1.06
C THR A 105 9.64 7.54 0.65
N GLN A 106 9.74 6.59 1.58
CA GLN A 106 10.21 5.25 1.27
C GLN A 106 9.19 4.47 0.44
N VAL A 107 7.89 4.60 0.75
CA VAL A 107 6.83 3.98 -0.06
C VAL A 107 6.83 4.51 -1.49
N ILE A 108 6.96 5.82 -1.67
CA ILE A 108 7.04 6.45 -3.00
C ILE A 108 8.25 5.90 -3.79
N ARG A 109 9.40 5.71 -3.12
CA ARG A 109 10.60 5.13 -3.75
C ARG A 109 10.40 3.67 -4.13
N LEU A 110 9.75 2.87 -3.29
CA LEU A 110 9.40 1.49 -3.61
C LEU A 110 8.44 1.40 -4.80
N ASN A 111 7.41 2.26 -4.84
CA ASN A 111 6.49 2.32 -5.98
C ASN A 111 7.19 2.71 -7.28
N ALA A 112 8.09 3.71 -7.24
CA ALA A 112 8.89 4.08 -8.39
C ALA A 112 9.80 2.92 -8.86
N ALA A 113 10.47 2.23 -7.94
CA ALA A 113 11.30 1.07 -8.30
C ALA A 113 10.45 -0.05 -8.93
N PHE A 114 9.31 -0.39 -8.32
CA PHE A 114 8.40 -1.42 -8.83
C PHE A 114 7.90 -1.12 -10.26
N THR A 115 7.53 0.14 -10.53
CA THR A 115 6.95 0.54 -11.82
C THR A 115 7.99 0.76 -12.92
N GLN A 116 9.25 1.04 -12.58
CA GLN A 116 10.31 1.39 -13.54
C GLN A 116 11.30 0.26 -13.81
N CYS A 117 11.32 -0.80 -12.98
CA CYS A 117 12.27 -1.89 -13.13
C CYS A 117 12.00 -2.73 -14.38
N GLU A 118 13.07 -2.96 -15.14
CA GLU A 118 13.13 -3.94 -16.22
C GLU A 118 14.25 -4.95 -15.92
N PRO A 119 13.99 -6.28 -15.95
CA PRO A 119 12.67 -6.91 -16.06
C PRO A 119 11.74 -6.58 -14.88
N PRO A 120 10.42 -6.77 -14.99
CA PRO A 120 9.49 -6.42 -13.92
C PRO A 120 9.75 -7.14 -12.59
N ILE A 121 9.53 -6.46 -11.47
CA ILE A 121 9.49 -7.07 -10.13
C ILE A 121 8.19 -7.88 -10.03
N ALA A 122 8.27 -9.07 -9.45
CA ALA A 122 7.10 -9.93 -9.26
C ALA A 122 6.15 -9.32 -8.22
N ASP A 123 4.85 -9.52 -8.45
CA ASP A 123 3.79 -9.04 -7.57
C ASP A 123 3.94 -9.60 -6.14
N ASP A 124 3.69 -8.74 -5.16
CA ASP A 124 3.82 -9.08 -3.74
C ASP A 124 2.61 -8.54 -2.95
N LEU A 125 2.05 -9.40 -2.08
CA LEU A 125 0.86 -9.07 -1.30
C LEU A 125 1.12 -7.99 -0.26
N HIS A 126 2.28 -8.02 0.42
CA HIS A 126 2.63 -7.02 1.43
C HIS A 126 2.88 -5.66 0.78
N PHE A 127 3.41 -5.66 -0.43
CA PHE A 127 3.54 -4.45 -1.24
C PHE A 127 2.18 -3.87 -1.60
N ALA A 128 1.24 -4.69 -2.09
CA ALA A 128 -0.13 -4.23 -2.36
C ALA A 128 -0.82 -3.65 -1.10
N GLN A 129 -0.67 -4.32 0.05
CA GLN A 129 -1.17 -3.84 1.33
C GLN A 129 -0.57 -2.48 1.70
N LEU A 130 0.75 -2.35 1.63
CA LEU A 130 1.48 -1.11 1.93
C LEU A 130 0.99 0.06 1.07
N LEU A 131 0.76 -0.19 -0.23
CA LEU A 131 0.25 0.83 -1.15
C LEU A 131 -1.21 1.22 -0.82
N SER A 132 -2.06 0.25 -0.48
CA SER A 132 -3.44 0.51 -0.03
C SER A 132 -3.48 1.36 1.25
N ASP A 133 -2.67 1.01 2.26
CA ASP A 133 -2.55 1.76 3.50
C ASP A 133 -2.01 3.17 3.26
N THR A 134 -1.04 3.31 2.36
CA THR A 134 -0.48 4.61 1.98
C THR A 134 -1.49 5.47 1.24
N GLY A 135 -2.28 4.87 0.33
CA GLY A 135 -3.36 5.56 -0.35
C GLY A 135 -4.45 6.06 0.61
N ASN A 136 -4.79 5.27 1.63
CA ASN A 136 -5.68 5.70 2.73
C ASN A 136 -5.10 6.92 3.46
N TYR A 137 -3.83 6.90 3.83
CA TYR A 137 -3.19 8.04 4.50
C TYR A 137 -3.23 9.29 3.62
N LEU A 138 -2.80 9.20 2.36
CA LEU A 138 -2.76 10.34 1.43
C LEU A 138 -4.15 10.90 1.13
N PHE A 139 -5.18 10.05 1.15
CA PHE A 139 -6.57 10.50 1.09
C PHE A 139 -6.95 11.40 2.25
N ASN A 140 -6.62 11.01 3.47
CA ASN A 140 -6.91 11.82 4.66
C ASN A 140 -6.04 13.08 4.74
N ASP A 141 -4.81 13.04 4.24
CA ASP A 141 -3.89 14.20 4.18
C ASP A 141 -4.22 15.17 3.03
N GLY A 142 -5.13 14.79 2.11
CA GLY A 142 -5.55 15.61 0.96
C GLY A 142 -4.54 15.65 -0.19
N VAL A 143 -3.61 14.71 -0.24
CA VAL A 143 -2.47 14.68 -1.18
C VAL A 143 -2.80 13.78 -2.38
N GLN A 144 -3.60 14.31 -3.31
CA GLN A 144 -4.15 13.53 -4.43
C GLN A 144 -3.11 13.10 -5.48
N VAL A 145 -2.13 13.96 -5.79
CA VAL A 145 -1.16 13.75 -6.89
C VAL A 145 -0.36 12.46 -6.68
N GLU A 146 -0.02 12.15 -5.43
CA GLU A 146 0.69 10.95 -5.03
C GLU A 146 -0.26 9.77 -4.76
N ALA A 147 -1.47 10.02 -4.26
CA ALA A 147 -2.41 8.97 -3.89
C ALA A 147 -2.88 8.13 -5.08
N VAL A 148 -3.26 8.79 -6.18
CA VAL A 148 -3.87 8.11 -7.33
C VAL A 148 -2.90 7.10 -7.97
N PRO A 149 -1.65 7.47 -8.34
CA PRO A 149 -0.72 6.50 -8.92
C PRO A 149 -0.39 5.34 -7.97
N ILE A 150 -0.32 5.59 -6.66
CA ILE A 150 -0.07 4.55 -5.65
C ILE A 150 -1.23 3.55 -5.61
N LEU A 151 -2.47 4.05 -5.55
CA LEU A 151 -3.68 3.23 -5.55
C LEU A 151 -3.88 2.48 -6.87
N GLU A 152 -3.54 3.07 -8.01
CA GLU A 152 -3.58 2.39 -9.31
C GLU A 152 -2.54 1.25 -9.38
N THR A 153 -1.32 1.44 -8.84
CA THR A 153 -0.36 0.34 -8.72
C THR A 153 -0.92 -0.77 -7.81
N ALA A 154 -1.51 -0.41 -6.66
CA ALA A 154 -2.11 -1.39 -5.75
C ALA A 154 -3.23 -2.19 -6.43
N GLU A 155 -4.15 -1.51 -7.13
CA GLU A 155 -5.22 -2.14 -7.92
C GLU A 155 -4.63 -3.11 -8.95
N ALA A 156 -3.60 -2.69 -9.70
CA ALA A 156 -2.98 -3.52 -10.73
C ALA A 156 -2.29 -4.77 -10.15
N VAL A 157 -1.58 -4.64 -9.03
CA VAL A 157 -0.95 -5.77 -8.31
C VAL A 157 -2.02 -6.72 -7.79
N CYS A 158 -3.05 -6.22 -7.11
CA CYS A 158 -4.16 -7.03 -6.63
C CYS A 158 -4.86 -7.79 -7.78
N ASN A 159 -5.13 -7.12 -8.90
CA ASN A 159 -5.74 -7.76 -10.07
C ASN A 159 -4.91 -8.94 -10.63
N ARG A 160 -3.59 -8.86 -10.56
CA ARG A 160 -2.71 -9.97 -10.98
C ARG A 160 -2.71 -11.09 -9.95
N LEU A 161 -2.64 -10.76 -8.66
CA LEU A 161 -2.62 -11.73 -7.56
C LEU A 161 -3.96 -12.45 -7.34
N LEU A 162 -5.09 -11.88 -7.77
CA LEU A 162 -6.40 -12.54 -7.69
C LEU A 162 -6.43 -13.92 -8.37
N LYS A 163 -5.58 -14.14 -9.38
CA LYS A 163 -5.50 -15.43 -10.10
C LYS A 163 -4.87 -16.54 -9.26
N THR A 164 -4.07 -16.16 -8.26
CA THR A 164 -3.25 -17.10 -7.46
C THR A 164 -3.71 -17.19 -6.02
N ASP A 165 -4.16 -16.09 -5.42
CA ASP A 165 -4.54 -16.03 -4.01
C ASP A 165 -5.75 -15.09 -3.80
N PRO A 166 -6.93 -15.44 -4.36
CA PRO A 166 -8.10 -14.56 -4.31
C PRO A 166 -8.52 -14.24 -2.87
N MET A 167 -8.49 -15.23 -1.98
CA MET A 167 -8.94 -15.04 -0.59
C MET A 167 -8.15 -13.96 0.15
N ARG A 168 -6.82 -13.92 -0.01
CA ARG A 168 -5.98 -12.93 0.72
C ARG A 168 -5.92 -11.58 0.04
N VAL A 169 -6.13 -11.53 -1.27
CA VAL A 169 -6.04 -10.31 -2.08
C VAL A 169 -7.34 -9.51 -2.04
N THR A 170 -8.48 -10.18 -2.00
CA THR A 170 -9.80 -9.52 -2.08
C THR A 170 -9.98 -8.40 -1.05
N PRO A 171 -9.65 -8.56 0.24
CA PRO A 171 -9.78 -7.47 1.22
C PRO A 171 -8.97 -6.22 0.84
N ILE A 172 -7.73 -6.42 0.38
CA ILE A 172 -6.80 -5.35 -0.01
C ILE A 172 -7.36 -4.60 -1.23
N LEU A 173 -7.85 -5.36 -2.20
CA LEU A 173 -8.46 -4.80 -3.41
C LEU A 173 -9.70 -3.98 -3.06
N THR A 174 -10.60 -4.51 -2.23
CA THR A 174 -11.81 -3.80 -1.80
C THR A 174 -11.47 -2.46 -1.15
N ASP A 175 -10.50 -2.44 -0.23
CA ASP A 175 -10.05 -1.20 0.43
C ASP A 175 -9.42 -0.21 -0.57
N THR A 176 -8.60 -0.72 -1.51
CA THR A 176 -7.97 0.08 -2.56
C THR A 176 -9.02 0.74 -3.46
N LEU A 177 -9.97 -0.05 -3.96
CA LEU A 177 -11.03 0.43 -4.85
C LEU A 177 -11.96 1.42 -4.16
N GLY A 178 -12.28 1.18 -2.88
CA GLY A 178 -13.13 2.06 -2.08
C GLY A 178 -12.61 3.49 -1.96
N ILE A 179 -11.29 3.70 -2.07
CA ILE A 179 -10.65 5.03 -2.05
C ILE A 179 -10.43 5.54 -3.46
N LEU A 180 -9.91 4.69 -4.34
CA LEU A 180 -9.58 5.07 -5.72
C LEU A 180 -10.82 5.54 -6.49
N GLN A 181 -11.99 4.94 -6.22
CA GLN A 181 -13.27 5.37 -6.80
C GLN A 181 -13.59 6.83 -6.44
N ILE A 182 -13.34 7.26 -5.21
CA ILE A 182 -13.63 8.63 -4.75
C ILE A 182 -12.84 9.64 -5.57
N TYR A 183 -11.54 9.40 -5.78
CA TYR A 183 -10.73 10.26 -6.63
C TYR A 183 -11.21 10.29 -8.08
N ASN A 184 -11.61 9.13 -8.61
CA ASN A 184 -12.07 9.00 -9.99
C ASN A 184 -13.38 9.77 -10.24
N GLN A 185 -14.26 9.93 -9.23
CA GLN A 185 -15.49 10.73 -9.38
C GLN A 185 -15.22 12.18 -9.84
N PHE A 186 -14.04 12.73 -9.50
CA PHE A 186 -13.66 14.10 -9.84
C PHE A 186 -12.85 14.22 -11.15
N MET A 187 -12.56 13.12 -11.85
CA MET A 187 -11.74 13.10 -13.07
C MET A 187 -12.57 13.19 -14.36
N GLY A 188 -13.64 14.00 -14.33
CA GLY A 188 -14.54 14.18 -15.47
C GLY A 188 -15.40 12.94 -15.76
N HIS A 189 -16.04 12.92 -16.93
CA HIS A 189 -16.98 11.85 -17.29
C HIS A 189 -16.34 10.45 -17.35
N PRO A 190 -15.16 10.24 -17.97
CA PRO A 190 -14.52 8.92 -17.97
C PRO A 190 -14.15 8.45 -16.56
N GLY A 191 -13.66 9.35 -15.70
CA GLY A 191 -13.39 9.05 -14.30
C GLY A 191 -14.64 8.60 -13.54
N ARG A 192 -15.76 9.29 -13.72
CA ARG A 192 -17.05 8.90 -13.11
C ARG A 192 -17.53 7.52 -13.56
N GLN A 193 -17.35 7.17 -14.84
CA GLN A 193 -17.64 5.83 -15.33
C GLN A 193 -16.74 4.77 -14.69
N ARG A 194 -15.43 5.06 -14.55
CA ARG A 194 -14.49 4.18 -13.86
C ARG A 194 -14.84 4.02 -12.38
N ALA A 195 -15.23 5.11 -11.70
CA ALA A 195 -15.69 5.06 -10.31
C ALA A 195 -16.91 4.14 -10.15
N LEU A 196 -17.90 4.24 -11.05
CA LEU A 196 -19.07 3.35 -11.04
C LEU A 196 -18.66 1.87 -11.17
N GLN A 197 -17.78 1.55 -12.12
CA GLN A 197 -17.25 0.18 -12.31
C GLN A 197 -16.53 -0.34 -11.05
N MET A 198 -15.76 0.51 -10.38
CA MET A 198 -15.08 0.17 -9.13
C MET A 198 -16.08 -0.11 -8.00
N THR A 199 -17.10 0.74 -7.85
CA THR A 199 -18.14 0.57 -6.83
C THR A 199 -19.00 -0.66 -7.07
N ASP A 200 -19.33 -0.98 -8.33
CA ASP A 200 -20.03 -2.22 -8.68
C ASP A 200 -19.23 -3.45 -8.27
N ARG A 201 -17.91 -3.42 -8.53
CA ARG A 201 -17.02 -4.52 -8.19
C ARG A 201 -16.88 -4.71 -6.68
N VAL A 202 -16.72 -3.61 -5.93
CA VAL A 202 -16.68 -3.63 -4.46
C VAL A 202 -17.99 -4.19 -3.89
N LEU A 203 -19.14 -3.71 -4.37
CA LEU A 203 -20.44 -4.19 -3.90
C LEU A 203 -20.65 -5.68 -4.21
N SER A 204 -20.28 -6.14 -5.40
CA SER A 204 -20.36 -7.57 -5.76
C SER A 204 -19.55 -8.42 -4.78
N ILE A 205 -18.31 -8.03 -4.49
CA ILE A 205 -17.44 -8.74 -3.54
C ILE A 205 -18.09 -8.79 -2.16
N CYS A 206 -18.56 -7.64 -1.64
CA CYS A 206 -19.14 -7.59 -0.30
C CYS A 206 -20.44 -8.40 -0.20
N LEU A 207 -21.27 -8.42 -1.25
CA LEU A 207 -22.47 -9.25 -1.30
C LEU A 207 -22.14 -10.74 -1.37
N ASP A 208 -21.15 -11.14 -2.17
CA ASP A 208 -20.71 -12.53 -2.28
C ASP A 208 -20.15 -13.04 -0.94
N GLU A 209 -19.34 -12.23 -0.25
CA GLU A 209 -18.82 -12.52 1.10
C GLU A 209 -19.95 -12.66 2.13
N LEU A 210 -20.93 -11.75 2.10
CA LEU A 210 -22.07 -11.76 3.02
C LEU A 210 -22.99 -12.96 2.78
N GLN A 211 -23.26 -13.33 1.52
CA GLN A 211 -24.07 -14.50 1.15
C GLN A 211 -23.37 -15.82 1.49
N GLY A 212 -22.04 -15.86 1.45
CA GLY A 212 -21.24 -17.01 1.90
C GLY A 212 -21.24 -17.21 3.42
N THR A 213 -21.76 -16.24 4.19
CA THR A 213 -21.74 -16.23 5.65
C THR A 213 -23.17 -16.36 6.21
N PRO A 214 -23.44 -17.28 7.15
CA PRO A 214 -24.76 -17.40 7.78
C PRO A 214 -25.23 -16.07 8.41
N PRO A 215 -26.50 -15.64 8.21
CA PRO A 215 -26.99 -14.35 8.69
C PRO A 215 -26.86 -14.10 10.19
N ASP A 216 -26.93 -15.17 11.00
CA ASP A 216 -26.74 -15.13 12.45
C ASP A 216 -25.29 -14.89 12.89
N THR A 217 -24.34 -14.95 11.94
CA THR A 217 -22.90 -14.79 12.18
C THR A 217 -22.30 -13.55 11.54
N TRP A 218 -23.11 -12.72 10.86
CA TRP A 218 -22.64 -11.48 10.28
C TRP A 218 -22.04 -10.57 11.35
N SER A 219 -20.82 -10.10 11.13
CA SER A 219 -20.24 -9.09 12.00
C SER A 219 -20.80 -7.71 11.66
N GLU A 220 -20.78 -6.80 12.63
CA GLU A 220 -21.10 -5.38 12.41
C GLU A 220 -20.25 -4.79 11.25
N THR A 221 -19.00 -5.24 11.12
CA THR A 221 -18.10 -4.78 10.06
C THR A 221 -18.58 -5.23 8.68
N ASP A 222 -19.15 -6.43 8.55
CA ASP A 222 -19.65 -6.95 7.27
C ASP A 222 -20.88 -6.17 6.81
N ILE A 223 -21.79 -5.89 7.74
CA ILE A 223 -22.99 -5.07 7.51
C ILE A 223 -22.58 -3.65 7.08
N ILE A 224 -21.66 -3.01 7.80
CA ILE A 224 -21.17 -1.66 7.47
C ILE A 224 -20.51 -1.63 6.10
N LYS A 225 -19.73 -2.65 5.73
CA LYS A 225 -19.08 -2.73 4.41
C LYS A 225 -20.11 -2.78 3.29
N VAL A 226 -21.15 -3.60 3.42
CA VAL A 226 -22.22 -3.69 2.40
C VAL A 226 -23.00 -2.39 2.32
N ALA A 227 -23.44 -1.83 3.46
CA ALA A 227 -24.14 -0.55 3.51
C ALA A 227 -23.35 0.56 2.83
N ARG A 228 -22.06 0.68 3.17
CA ARG A 228 -21.15 1.66 2.57
C ARG A 228 -20.98 1.46 1.06
N SER A 229 -20.89 0.21 0.61
CA SER A 229 -20.73 -0.09 -0.82
C SER A 229 -21.94 0.36 -1.65
N PHE A 230 -23.15 0.21 -1.10
CA PHE A 230 -24.36 0.79 -1.69
C PHE A 230 -24.32 2.32 -1.71
N VAL A 231 -23.91 2.97 -0.62
CA VAL A 231 -23.76 4.44 -0.57
C VAL A 231 -22.75 4.93 -1.63
N ASP A 232 -21.59 4.28 -1.72
CA ASP A 232 -20.53 4.65 -2.66
C ASP A 232 -21.02 4.51 -4.12
N ARG A 233 -21.76 3.43 -4.43
CA ARG A 233 -22.36 3.26 -5.77
C ARG A 233 -23.49 4.28 -6.04
N GLY A 234 -24.33 4.55 -5.05
CA GLY A 234 -25.38 5.58 -5.16
C GLY A 234 -24.80 6.96 -5.45
N CYS A 235 -23.68 7.31 -4.81
CA CYS A 235 -22.90 8.51 -5.11
C CYS A 235 -22.39 8.51 -6.56
N ALA A 236 -21.82 7.40 -7.03
CA ALA A 236 -21.34 7.27 -8.41
C ALA A 236 -22.47 7.43 -9.45
N HIS A 237 -23.64 6.82 -9.21
CA HIS A 237 -24.84 7.00 -10.05
C HIS A 237 -25.33 8.45 -10.06
N SER A 238 -25.38 9.11 -8.89
CA SER A 238 -25.77 10.52 -8.78
C SER A 238 -24.84 11.44 -9.59
N GLN A 239 -23.53 11.20 -9.51
CA GLN A 239 -22.51 11.93 -10.29
C GLN A 239 -22.65 11.72 -11.81
N LEU A 240 -23.28 10.62 -12.24
CA LEU A 240 -23.62 10.32 -13.63
C LEU A 240 -25.06 10.72 -14.02
N ASN A 241 -25.78 11.43 -13.14
CA ASN A 241 -27.16 11.84 -13.32
C ASN A 241 -28.16 10.67 -13.46
N MET A 242 -27.83 9.51 -12.91
CA MET A 242 -28.66 8.30 -12.84
C MET A 242 -29.46 8.30 -11.54
N MET A 243 -30.38 9.25 -11.39
CA MET A 243 -31.01 9.54 -10.10
C MET A 243 -31.93 8.42 -9.61
N ALA A 244 -32.54 7.65 -10.52
CA ALA A 244 -33.38 6.51 -10.15
C ALA A 244 -32.54 5.36 -9.57
N GLU A 245 -31.38 5.08 -10.18
CA GLU A 245 -30.39 4.11 -9.71
C GLU A 245 -29.84 4.53 -8.34
N ALA A 246 -29.43 5.81 -8.22
CA ALA A 246 -28.91 6.35 -6.99
C ALA A 246 -29.91 6.22 -5.83
N GLY A 247 -31.20 6.53 -6.07
CA GLY A 247 -32.24 6.36 -5.06
C GLY A 247 -32.38 4.92 -4.59
N ARG A 248 -32.39 3.95 -5.51
CA ARG A 248 -32.46 2.51 -5.17
C ARG A 248 -31.28 2.07 -4.31
N ASP A 249 -30.09 2.57 -4.61
CA ASP A 249 -28.89 2.23 -3.84
C ASP A 249 -28.92 2.83 -2.44
N PHE A 250 -29.34 4.09 -2.28
CA PHE A 250 -29.48 4.69 -0.96
C PHE A 250 -30.57 4.01 -0.11
N ASP A 251 -31.70 3.64 -0.72
CA ASP A 251 -32.75 2.86 -0.04
C ASP A 251 -32.20 1.50 0.44
N LYS A 252 -31.39 0.83 -0.39
CA LYS A 252 -30.73 -0.43 0.00
C LYS A 252 -29.71 -0.23 1.10
N ALA A 253 -28.92 0.84 1.08
CA ALA A 253 -27.99 1.13 2.16
C ALA A 253 -28.71 1.30 3.51
N LEU A 254 -29.89 1.95 3.52
CA LEU A 254 -30.70 2.14 4.72
C LEU A 254 -31.27 0.84 5.29
N GLU A 255 -31.42 -0.23 4.49
CA GLU A 255 -31.85 -1.54 5.00
C GLU A 255 -30.78 -2.21 5.87
N TYR A 256 -29.52 -1.74 5.82
CA TYR A 256 -28.39 -2.25 6.59
C TYR A 256 -28.00 -1.33 7.77
N TYR A 257 -28.55 -0.12 7.87
CA TYR A 257 -28.33 0.81 8.98
C TYR A 257 -29.46 0.72 10.02
#